data_AF-A0A946MXA5-F1
#
_entry.id   AF-A0A946MXA5-F1
#
_cell.length_a   1.000
_cell.length_b   1.000
_cell.length_c   1.000
_cell.angle_alpha   90.00
_cell.angle_beta   90.00
_cell.angle_gamma   90.00
#
_symmetry.space_group_name_H-M   'P 1'
#
loop_
_entity.id
_entity.type
_entity.pdbx_description
1 polymer ?
#
loop_
_entity_poly.entity_id
_entity_poly.type
_entity_poly.pdbx_seq_one_letter_code
_entity_poly.pdbx_strand_id
1 'polypeptide(L)'
;MENLIRKATMLMMGLVGLSSLAAISTFTLTANNLAGLRSLEIRAFGDFAIDPEEKILLTAEGDYLTYTVPLRSQWSIISGEDYGWFIDGCDGQKTCEFQANHVGGDVIIRAEANGFTDDRTIHIRKPAPPKAVQNPFTDEIPTWAGEPIVELKDRNIIRGYDDGRYGAGDKLTRGQLVTIFHRALRNMNLTQNLNCPIEYNDIPRDHYAYDAACTFR
;
A
#
# COMPACT_ATOMS: atom_id res chain seq x y z
N MET A 1 -51.07 -15.88 -56.59
CA MET A 1 -51.65 -15.36 -55.34
C MET A 1 -50.83 -14.12 -54.97
N GLU A 2 -51.21 -12.90 -55.33
CA GLU A 2 -52.38 -12.12 -54.83
C GLU A 2 -52.24 -11.81 -53.32
N ASN A 3 -52.52 -10.64 -52.73
CA ASN A 3 -53.05 -9.32 -53.16
C ASN A 3 -52.80 -8.29 -51.99
N LEU A 4 -53.00 -6.95 -52.02
CA LEU A 4 -53.52 -5.98 -53.00
C LEU A 4 -53.04 -4.52 -52.71
N ILE A 5 -52.35 -3.88 -53.68
CA ILE A 5 -52.38 -2.44 -54.11
C ILE A 5 -53.22 -1.42 -53.30
N ARG A 6 -52.62 -0.24 -52.98
CA ARG A 6 -53.11 1.17 -53.24
C ARG A 6 -52.07 2.19 -52.68
N LYS A 7 -51.48 3.13 -53.45
CA LYS A 7 -51.99 4.36 -54.13
C LYS A 7 -52.37 5.50 -53.14
N ALA A 8 -52.02 6.79 -53.32
CA ALA A 8 -51.34 7.51 -54.41
C ALA A 8 -50.94 8.99 -54.05
N THR A 9 -50.25 9.69 -54.98
CA THR A 9 -50.23 11.17 -55.22
C THR A 9 -49.42 12.03 -54.20
N MET A 10 -48.36 12.81 -54.50
CA MET A 10 -47.90 13.70 -55.63
C MET A 10 -48.25 15.20 -55.44
N LEU A 11 -47.41 16.10 -55.99
CA LEU A 11 -47.34 17.60 -55.90
C LEU A 11 -46.59 18.14 -54.66
N MET A 12 -45.81 19.24 -54.69
CA MET A 12 -45.58 20.31 -55.71
C MET A 12 -44.12 20.81 -55.66
N MET A 13 -43.69 21.57 -56.70
CA MET A 13 -42.38 22.25 -56.77
C MET A 13 -42.31 23.51 -55.89
N GLY A 14 -41.10 23.88 -55.45
CA GLY A 14 -40.79 25.18 -54.86
C GLY A 14 -39.28 25.49 -54.97
N LEU A 15 -38.93 26.59 -55.65
CA LEU A 15 -37.56 27.06 -55.84
C LEU A 15 -37.27 28.31 -54.98
N VAL A 16 -36.01 28.76 -54.99
CA VAL A 16 -35.48 30.07 -54.51
C VAL A 16 -35.12 30.17 -53.02
N GLY A 17 -33.88 30.63 -52.76
CA GLY A 17 -33.50 31.26 -51.49
C GLY A 17 -32.04 31.03 -51.08
N LEU A 18 -31.12 31.91 -51.50
CA LEU A 18 -29.80 31.98 -50.85
C LEU A 18 -29.95 32.49 -49.42
N SER A 19 -29.35 31.80 -48.45
CA SER A 19 -28.71 32.45 -47.31
C SER A 19 -27.53 31.62 -46.84
N SER A 20 -26.39 32.28 -46.64
CA SER A 20 -25.18 31.65 -46.13
C SER A 20 -25.34 31.35 -44.64
N LEU A 21 -25.81 30.15 -44.31
CA LEU A 21 -25.66 29.61 -42.96
C LEU A 21 -24.17 29.35 -42.72
N ALA A 22 -23.51 30.34 -42.10
CA ALA A 22 -22.26 30.11 -41.43
C ALA A 22 -22.50 29.02 -40.38
N ALA A 23 -21.96 27.83 -40.60
CA ALA A 23 -21.96 26.79 -39.60
C ALA A 23 -21.11 27.27 -38.43
N ILE A 24 -21.74 27.90 -37.44
CA ILE A 24 -21.14 28.12 -36.13
C ILE A 24 -20.94 26.72 -35.56
N SER A 25 -19.73 26.20 -35.73
CA SER A 25 -19.28 24.99 -35.07
C SER A 25 -19.24 25.28 -33.58
N THR A 26 -20.37 25.05 -32.90
CA THR A 26 -20.43 25.01 -31.44
C THR A 26 -19.59 23.83 -31.00
N PHE A 27 -18.30 24.08 -30.78
CA PHE A 27 -17.43 23.18 -30.05
C PHE A 27 -18.01 23.04 -28.65
N THR A 28 -18.79 21.97 -28.46
CA THR A 28 -19.15 21.48 -27.14
C THR A 28 -17.87 21.02 -26.45
N LEU A 29 -17.26 21.95 -25.72
CA LEU A 29 -16.18 21.65 -24.77
C LEU A 29 -16.74 20.76 -23.67
N THR A 30 -16.77 19.46 -23.95
CA THR A 30 -16.85 18.43 -22.91
C THR A 30 -15.64 18.61 -22.01
N ALA A 31 -15.82 18.47 -20.70
CA ALA A 31 -14.79 18.72 -19.68
C ALA A 31 -13.64 17.67 -19.68
N ASN A 32 -13.45 16.96 -20.79
CA ASN A 32 -12.46 15.92 -21.01
C ASN A 32 -11.22 16.44 -21.76
N ASN A 33 -11.23 17.69 -22.24
CA ASN A 33 -10.07 18.35 -22.85
C ASN A 33 -9.67 19.59 -22.04
N LEU A 34 -8.98 19.36 -20.92
CA LEU A 34 -8.23 20.40 -20.22
C LEU A 34 -7.02 20.79 -21.09
N ALA A 35 -7.18 21.82 -21.92
CA ALA A 35 -6.11 22.34 -22.75
C ALA A 35 -4.93 22.82 -21.88
N GLY A 36 -3.76 22.19 -22.03
CA GLY A 36 -2.53 22.57 -21.32
C GLY A 36 -1.86 21.47 -20.50
N LEU A 37 -2.42 20.26 -20.42
CA LEU A 37 -1.76 19.11 -19.79
C LEU A 37 -0.40 18.84 -20.46
N ARG A 38 0.66 18.70 -19.66
CA ARG A 38 2.05 18.50 -20.11
C ARG A 38 2.57 17.10 -19.88
N SER A 39 2.21 16.50 -18.75
CA SER A 39 2.56 15.15 -18.37
C SER A 39 1.53 14.59 -17.39
N LEU A 40 1.47 13.27 -17.34
CA LEU A 40 0.84 12.50 -16.29
C LEU A 40 1.97 11.87 -15.45
N GLU A 41 1.78 11.77 -14.14
CA GLU A 41 2.66 11.04 -13.23
C GLU A 41 1.82 10.25 -12.21
N ILE A 42 2.12 8.97 -12.02
CA ILE A 42 1.62 8.20 -10.88
C ILE A 42 2.47 8.54 -9.66
N ARG A 43 1.81 8.87 -8.55
CA ARG A 43 2.43 9.06 -7.23
C ARG A 43 1.89 8.05 -6.23
N ALA A 44 2.78 7.53 -5.41
CA ALA A 44 2.44 6.71 -4.25
C ALA A 44 2.30 7.57 -2.99
N PHE A 45 1.44 7.16 -2.06
CA PHE A 45 1.53 7.59 -0.66
C PHE A 45 2.63 6.77 0.04
N GLY A 46 3.88 7.21 -0.11
CA GLY A 46 5.07 6.48 0.35
C GLY A 46 6.09 6.31 -0.78
N ASP A 47 6.84 5.23 -0.75
CA ASP A 47 7.63 4.75 -1.89
C ASP A 47 6.86 3.67 -2.67
N PHE A 48 7.36 3.29 -3.84
CA PHE A 48 6.81 2.20 -4.64
C PHE A 48 7.35 0.83 -4.17
N ALA A 49 7.54 0.64 -2.87
CA ALA A 49 8.12 -0.59 -2.31
C ALA A 49 7.34 -1.05 -1.07
N ILE A 50 6.48 -2.05 -1.23
CA ILE A 50 5.58 -2.55 -0.17
C ILE A 50 5.91 -3.98 0.24
N ASP A 51 5.53 -4.37 1.45
CA ASP A 51 5.64 -5.76 1.90
C ASP A 51 4.45 -6.60 1.38
N PRO A 52 4.51 -7.96 1.41
CA PRO A 52 3.39 -8.80 1.01
C PRO A 52 2.16 -8.54 1.89
N GLU A 53 0.97 -8.69 1.32
CA GLU A 53 -0.33 -8.37 1.93
C GLU A 53 -0.54 -6.88 2.31
N GLU A 54 0.40 -5.99 2.01
CA GLU A 54 0.27 -4.54 2.20
C GLU A 54 -0.51 -3.86 1.05
N LYS A 55 -1.04 -2.66 1.33
CA LYS A 55 -1.71 -1.79 0.36
C LYS A 55 -0.90 -0.54 0.08
N ILE A 56 -0.98 -0.05 -1.15
CA ILE A 56 -0.45 1.25 -1.57
C ILE A 56 -1.55 2.10 -2.20
N LEU A 57 -1.70 3.34 -1.73
CA LEU A 57 -2.57 4.33 -2.36
C LEU A 57 -1.80 5.05 -3.46
N LEU A 58 -2.33 4.99 -4.67
CA LEU A 58 -1.78 5.59 -5.88
C LEU A 58 -2.65 6.79 -6.28
N THR A 59 -2.04 7.85 -6.80
CA THR A 59 -2.70 9.03 -7.35
C THR A 59 -2.15 9.32 -8.74
N ALA A 60 -3.02 9.54 -9.72
CA ALA A 60 -2.61 9.98 -11.04
C ALA A 60 -2.65 11.51 -11.10
N GLU A 61 -1.50 12.16 -11.20
CA GLU A 61 -1.34 13.60 -11.15
C GLU A 61 -0.99 14.18 -12.54
N GLY A 62 -1.74 15.18 -12.98
CA GLY A 62 -1.47 15.89 -14.23
C GLY A 62 -0.78 17.23 -13.98
N ASP A 63 0.32 17.49 -14.68
CA ASP A 63 1.02 18.78 -14.67
C ASP A 63 0.45 19.74 -15.72
N TYR A 64 0.12 20.96 -15.29
CA TYR A 64 -0.34 22.08 -16.11
C TYR A 64 0.62 23.29 -16.06
N LEU A 65 1.92 23.04 -15.81
CA LEU A 65 3.02 24.00 -15.61
C LEU A 65 2.94 24.83 -14.32
N THR A 66 1.77 25.38 -14.00
CA THR A 66 1.58 26.28 -12.84
C THR A 66 0.86 25.62 -11.67
N TYR A 67 0.30 24.43 -11.89
CA TYR A 67 -0.34 23.62 -10.87
C TYR A 67 -0.35 22.15 -11.28
N THR A 68 -0.40 21.28 -10.28
CA THR A 68 -0.56 19.84 -10.42
C THR A 68 -1.91 19.45 -9.83
N VAL A 69 -2.69 18.61 -10.51
CA VAL A 69 -4.02 18.17 -10.04
C VAL A 69 -4.24 16.68 -10.29
N PRO A 70 -4.89 15.95 -9.34
CA PRO A 70 -5.28 14.57 -9.58
C PRO A 70 -6.30 14.44 -10.73
N LEU A 71 -5.96 13.62 -11.73
CA LEU A 71 -6.72 13.37 -12.95
C LEU A 71 -7.41 12.00 -12.91
N ARG A 72 -8.66 11.96 -13.38
CA ARG A 72 -9.36 10.70 -13.64
C ARG A 72 -8.61 9.95 -14.72
N SER A 73 -8.19 8.73 -14.42
CA SER A 73 -7.33 7.93 -15.28
C SER A 73 -7.88 6.53 -15.47
N GLN A 74 -7.55 5.92 -16.60
CA GLN A 74 -7.68 4.48 -16.83
C GLN A 74 -6.50 3.79 -16.15
N TRP A 75 -6.76 2.95 -15.16
CA TRP A 75 -5.74 2.22 -14.41
C TRP A 75 -5.67 0.77 -14.89
N SER A 76 -4.47 0.29 -15.18
CA SER A 76 -4.23 -1.09 -15.62
C SER A 76 -2.95 -1.65 -15.01
N ILE A 77 -2.92 -2.98 -14.83
CA ILE A 77 -1.68 -3.72 -14.58
C ILE A 77 -1.17 -4.15 -15.95
N ILE A 78 0.10 -3.86 -16.24
CA ILE A 78 0.78 -4.17 -17.51
C ILE A 78 1.66 -5.43 -17.36
N SER A 79 2.13 -5.71 -16.15
CA SER A 79 2.90 -6.90 -15.81
C SER A 79 2.78 -7.21 -14.32
N GLY A 80 2.81 -8.49 -13.95
CA GLY A 80 2.76 -8.91 -12.55
C GLY A 80 1.35 -9.05 -11.96
N GLU A 81 0.33 -9.32 -12.78
CA GLU A 81 -1.06 -9.55 -12.35
C GLU A 81 -1.19 -10.63 -11.26
N ASP A 82 -0.32 -11.64 -11.27
CA ASP A 82 -0.29 -12.69 -10.26
C ASP A 82 0.08 -12.17 -8.85
N TYR A 83 0.79 -11.03 -8.74
CA TYR A 83 1.33 -10.51 -7.48
C TYR A 83 0.41 -9.51 -6.76
N GLY A 84 -0.70 -9.09 -7.36
CA GLY A 84 -1.64 -8.19 -6.69
C GLY A 84 -2.71 -7.61 -7.61
N TRP A 85 -3.64 -6.86 -7.03
CA TRP A 85 -4.81 -6.35 -7.75
C TRP A 85 -5.21 -4.94 -7.28
N PHE A 86 -5.98 -4.25 -8.11
CA PHE A 86 -6.62 -3.00 -7.73
C PHE A 86 -7.93 -3.24 -6.97
N ILE A 87 -8.14 -2.50 -5.89
CA ILE A 87 -9.33 -2.58 -5.03
C ILE A 87 -10.47 -1.73 -5.62
N ASP A 88 -11.71 -2.16 -5.45
CA ASP A 88 -12.97 -1.47 -5.78
C ASP A 88 -13.15 -0.98 -7.24
N GLY A 89 -12.25 -1.34 -8.15
CA GLY A 89 -12.34 -1.04 -9.58
C GLY A 89 -11.95 0.41 -9.90
N CYS A 90 -10.67 0.61 -10.23
CA CYS A 90 -10.10 1.95 -10.41
C CYS A 90 -10.44 2.65 -11.74
N ASP A 91 -11.33 2.11 -12.58
CA ASP A 91 -11.74 2.73 -13.85
C ASP A 91 -12.24 4.18 -13.63
N GLY A 92 -11.60 5.12 -14.33
CA GLY A 92 -11.92 6.54 -14.28
C GLY A 92 -11.66 7.22 -12.94
N GLN A 93 -10.95 6.58 -12.01
CA GLN A 93 -10.64 7.15 -10.70
C GLN A 93 -9.39 8.04 -10.73
N LYS A 94 -9.35 9.02 -9.81
CA LYS A 94 -8.17 9.88 -9.59
C LYS A 94 -7.09 9.19 -8.77
N THR A 95 -7.53 8.29 -7.91
CA THR A 95 -6.74 7.53 -6.96
C THR A 95 -7.12 6.06 -7.06
N CYS A 96 -6.18 5.17 -6.80
CA CYS A 96 -6.37 3.74 -6.86
C CYS A 96 -5.64 3.06 -5.70
N GLU A 97 -6.30 2.16 -4.97
CA GLU A 97 -5.62 1.29 -4.02
C GLU A 97 -5.14 0.02 -4.76
N PHE A 98 -3.85 -0.27 -4.68
CA PHE A 98 -3.29 -1.56 -5.09
C PHE A 98 -2.98 -2.40 -3.84
N GLN A 99 -3.32 -3.69 -3.91
CA GLN A 99 -3.12 -4.68 -2.85
C GLN A 99 -2.09 -5.70 -3.33
N ALA A 100 -0.98 -5.84 -2.61
CA ALA A 100 -0.06 -6.96 -2.80
C ALA A 100 -0.68 -8.27 -2.33
N ASN A 101 -0.35 -9.38 -2.99
CA ASN A 101 -0.65 -10.72 -2.51
C ASN A 101 0.41 -11.19 -1.49
N HIS A 102 0.43 -12.49 -1.17
CA HIS A 102 1.36 -13.11 -0.22
C HIS A 102 2.77 -13.42 -0.82
N VAL A 103 3.06 -12.99 -2.05
CA VAL A 103 4.26 -13.34 -2.82
C VAL A 103 5.00 -12.06 -3.25
N GLY A 104 6.30 -12.00 -3.01
CA GLY A 104 7.12 -10.89 -3.52
C GLY A 104 7.46 -11.01 -5.01
N GLY A 105 7.47 -9.87 -5.69
CA GLY A 105 7.67 -9.71 -7.12
C GLY A 105 7.54 -8.24 -7.54
N ASP A 106 7.73 -7.96 -8.83
CA ASP A 106 7.57 -6.62 -9.39
C ASP A 106 6.27 -6.53 -10.18
N VAL A 107 5.50 -5.46 -9.98
CA VAL A 107 4.24 -5.18 -10.68
C VAL A 107 4.35 -3.87 -11.43
N ILE A 108 4.15 -3.89 -12.75
CA ILE A 108 4.13 -2.68 -13.57
C ILE A 108 2.68 -2.24 -13.69
N ILE A 109 2.37 -1.07 -13.14
CA ILE A 109 1.08 -0.39 -13.25
C ILE A 109 1.16 0.74 -14.27
N ARG A 110 0.04 1.03 -14.93
CA ARG A 110 -0.15 2.16 -15.85
C ARG A 110 -1.37 2.97 -15.45
N ALA A 111 -1.25 4.28 -15.55
CA ALA A 111 -2.35 5.23 -15.58
C ALA A 111 -2.37 5.91 -16.95
N GLU A 112 -3.54 6.02 -17.58
CA GLU A 112 -3.76 6.76 -18.83
C GLU A 112 -4.82 7.84 -18.65
N ALA A 113 -4.52 9.08 -19.04
CA ALA A 113 -5.46 10.19 -19.06
C ALA A 113 -5.16 11.16 -20.20
N ASN A 114 -6.20 11.54 -20.96
CA ASN A 114 -6.13 12.53 -22.05
C ASN A 114 -5.00 12.26 -23.09
N GLY A 115 -4.69 10.99 -23.36
CA GLY A 115 -3.63 10.56 -24.28
C GLY A 115 -2.20 10.59 -23.70
N PHE A 116 -2.05 10.92 -22.42
CA PHE A 116 -0.80 10.74 -21.67
C PHE A 116 -0.86 9.46 -20.84
N THR A 117 0.29 8.80 -20.70
CA THR A 117 0.48 7.60 -19.87
C THR A 117 1.67 7.79 -18.94
N ASP A 118 1.60 7.24 -17.74
CA ASP A 118 2.79 6.98 -16.90
C ASP A 118 2.77 5.53 -16.42
N ASP A 119 3.96 4.92 -16.36
CA ASP A 119 4.18 3.53 -15.98
C ASP A 119 5.08 3.50 -14.74
N ARG A 120 4.65 2.81 -13.67
CA ARG A 120 5.46 2.65 -12.44
C ARG A 120 5.56 1.19 -12.04
N THR A 121 6.72 0.83 -11.49
CA THR A 121 6.94 -0.49 -10.90
C THR A 121 6.71 -0.41 -9.41
N ILE A 122 5.79 -1.21 -8.88
CA ILE A 122 5.64 -1.49 -7.45
C ILE A 122 6.51 -2.71 -7.15
N HIS A 123 7.48 -2.54 -6.26
CA HIS A 123 8.36 -3.59 -5.77
C HIS A 123 7.74 -4.23 -4.52
N ILE A 124 7.12 -5.41 -4.67
CA ILE A 124 6.61 -6.18 -3.53
C ILE A 124 7.78 -6.96 -2.95
N ARG A 125 8.25 -6.53 -1.78
CA ARG A 125 9.46 -7.04 -1.14
C ARG A 125 9.29 -8.52 -0.85
N LYS A 126 10.05 -9.36 -1.56
CA LYS A 126 10.08 -10.79 -1.26
C LYS A 126 10.77 -10.99 0.10
N PRO A 127 10.08 -11.50 1.14
CA PRO A 127 10.74 -11.82 2.39
C PRO A 127 11.85 -12.82 2.09
N ALA A 128 13.06 -12.51 2.54
CA ALA A 128 14.19 -13.40 2.39
C ALA A 128 13.83 -14.75 3.06
N PRO A 129 14.19 -15.90 2.45
CA PRO A 129 13.98 -17.18 3.10
C PRO A 129 14.71 -17.16 4.46
N PRO A 130 14.07 -17.61 5.56
CA PRO A 130 14.67 -17.55 6.88
C PRO A 130 16.05 -18.20 6.89
N LYS A 131 17.07 -17.48 7.34
CA LYS A 131 18.42 -18.03 7.40
C LYS A 131 18.46 -19.17 8.40
N ALA A 132 19.02 -20.31 7.98
CA ALA A 132 19.27 -21.42 8.88
C ALA A 132 20.28 -20.99 9.96
N VAL A 133 19.83 -20.95 11.20
CA VAL A 133 20.65 -20.66 12.39
C VAL A 133 20.55 -21.80 13.38
N GLN A 134 21.60 -22.00 14.19
CA GLN A 134 21.58 -23.01 15.25
C GLN A 134 20.69 -22.52 16.39
N ASN A 135 19.68 -23.31 16.77
CA ASN A 135 18.83 -23.00 17.93
C ASN A 135 19.65 -23.11 19.23
N PRO A 136 19.74 -22.04 20.04
CA PRO A 136 20.48 -22.01 21.29
C PRO A 136 19.58 -22.23 22.53
N PHE A 137 18.33 -22.66 22.34
CA PHE A 137 17.37 -22.98 23.41
C PHE A 137 17.10 -24.49 23.47
N THR A 138 16.55 -24.96 24.60
CA THR A 138 16.31 -26.39 24.84
C THR A 138 15.02 -26.93 24.18
N ASP A 139 14.11 -26.04 23.80
CA ASP A 139 12.85 -26.33 23.11
C ASP A 139 12.89 -25.91 21.62
N GLU A 140 11.95 -26.44 20.83
CA GLU A 140 11.84 -26.12 19.40
C GLU A 140 11.37 -24.68 19.19
N ILE A 141 12.05 -23.95 18.30
CA ILE A 141 11.63 -22.62 17.82
C ILE A 141 11.19 -22.72 16.35
N PRO A 142 10.16 -21.95 15.91
CA PRO A 142 9.72 -21.98 14.53
C PRO A 142 10.82 -21.53 13.57
N THR A 143 11.01 -22.24 12.46
CA THR A 143 12.08 -21.94 11.47
C THR A 143 12.03 -20.51 10.94
N TRP A 144 10.82 -19.94 10.77
CA TRP A 144 10.65 -18.55 10.34
C TRP A 144 11.11 -17.52 11.38
N ALA A 145 11.14 -17.89 12.65
CA ALA A 145 11.53 -17.04 13.77
C ALA A 145 12.99 -17.27 14.21
N GLY A 146 13.68 -18.28 13.67
CA GLY A 146 15.00 -18.70 14.14
C GLY A 146 16.03 -17.56 14.14
N GLU A 147 16.26 -16.93 12.99
CA GLU A 147 17.23 -15.83 12.84
C GLU A 147 16.97 -14.65 13.81
N PRO A 148 15.77 -14.02 13.85
CA PRO A 148 15.53 -12.91 14.77
C PRO A 148 15.56 -13.33 16.25
N ILE A 149 15.15 -14.56 16.60
CA ILE A 149 15.25 -15.06 17.98
C ILE A 149 16.73 -15.18 18.41
N VAL A 150 17.59 -15.72 17.54
CA VAL A 150 19.03 -15.86 17.83
C VAL A 150 19.70 -14.49 17.91
N GLU A 151 19.43 -13.58 16.97
CA GLU A 151 20.00 -12.23 17.01
C GLU A 151 19.59 -11.47 18.30
N LEU A 152 18.32 -11.56 18.71
CA LEU A 152 17.85 -10.93 19.95
C LEU A 152 18.43 -11.61 21.21
N LYS A 153 18.84 -12.88 21.13
CA LYS A 153 19.60 -13.56 22.19
C LYS A 153 21.03 -13.06 22.27
N ASP A 154 21.73 -12.95 21.15
CA ASP A 154 23.11 -12.46 21.10
C ASP A 154 23.23 -11.00 21.56
N ARG A 155 22.21 -10.18 21.26
CA ARG A 155 22.04 -8.82 21.80
C ARG A 155 21.57 -8.77 23.27
N ASN A 156 21.38 -9.91 23.92
CA ASN A 156 20.93 -10.05 25.31
C ASN A 156 19.56 -9.39 25.62
N ILE A 157 18.71 -9.24 24.59
CA ILE A 157 17.36 -8.68 24.68
C ILE A 157 16.40 -9.78 25.11
N ILE A 158 16.37 -10.87 24.33
CA ILE A 158 15.68 -12.11 24.66
C ILE A 158 16.66 -13.02 25.40
N ARG A 159 16.22 -13.68 26.47
CA ARG A 159 17.05 -14.64 27.23
C ARG A 159 16.46 -16.04 27.30
N GLY A 160 15.18 -16.19 27.00
CA GLY A 160 14.40 -17.37 27.38
C GLY A 160 14.03 -17.36 28.86
N TYR A 161 13.57 -18.51 29.33
CA TYR A 161 13.32 -18.84 30.73
C TYR A 161 14.58 -19.38 31.41
N ASP A 162 14.59 -19.41 32.74
CA ASP A 162 15.72 -19.92 33.54
C ASP A 162 15.96 -21.43 33.36
N ASP A 163 14.98 -22.18 32.82
CA ASP A 163 15.09 -23.59 32.42
C ASP A 163 15.75 -23.79 31.03
N GLY A 164 16.15 -22.71 30.37
CA GLY A 164 16.81 -22.72 29.06
C GLY A 164 15.88 -22.75 27.84
N ARG A 165 14.55 -22.75 28.03
CA ARG A 165 13.57 -22.69 26.94
C ARG A 165 13.37 -21.27 26.41
N TYR A 166 12.94 -21.14 25.17
CA TYR A 166 12.39 -19.91 24.59
C TYR A 166 10.88 -19.77 24.89
N GLY A 167 10.12 -20.87 24.80
CA GLY A 167 8.67 -20.89 24.99
C GLY A 167 7.88 -20.36 23.80
N ALA A 168 8.15 -20.84 22.59
CA ALA A 168 7.55 -20.31 21.36
C ALA A 168 6.00 -20.35 21.31
N GLY A 169 5.39 -21.30 22.02
CA GLY A 169 3.93 -21.42 22.16
C GLY A 169 3.35 -20.76 23.43
N ASP A 170 4.19 -20.21 24.30
CA ASP A 170 3.77 -19.63 25.58
C ASP A 170 3.15 -18.24 25.36
N LYS A 171 2.12 -17.89 26.15
CA LYS A 171 1.50 -16.56 26.08
C LYS A 171 2.42 -15.50 26.68
N LEU A 172 2.87 -14.55 25.86
CA LEU A 172 3.69 -13.43 26.32
C LEU A 172 2.94 -12.56 27.34
N THR A 173 3.49 -12.44 28.55
CA THR A 173 2.93 -11.59 29.61
C THR A 173 3.35 -10.13 29.44
N ARG A 174 2.57 -9.21 30.03
CA ARG A 174 2.90 -7.77 30.06
C ARG A 174 4.28 -7.50 30.68
N GLY A 175 4.65 -8.25 31.73
CA GLY A 175 5.95 -8.14 32.39
C GLY A 175 7.12 -8.55 31.50
N GLN A 176 6.98 -9.65 30.76
CA GLN A 176 7.97 -10.08 29.76
C GLN A 176 8.08 -9.07 28.62
N LEU A 177 6.96 -8.56 28.09
CA LEU A 177 6.93 -7.57 27.00
C LEU A 177 7.69 -6.28 27.36
N VAL A 178 7.39 -5.66 28.51
CA VAL A 178 8.12 -4.45 28.93
C VAL A 178 9.60 -4.73 29.20
N THR A 179 9.93 -5.93 29.67
CA THR A 179 11.33 -6.36 29.90
C THR A 179 12.11 -6.48 28.59
N ILE A 180 11.49 -7.00 27.52
CA ILE A 180 12.07 -7.05 26.17
C ILE A 180 12.32 -5.64 25.65
N PHE A 181 11.31 -4.76 25.68
CA PHE A 181 11.48 -3.37 25.22
C PHE A 181 12.50 -2.58 26.02
N HIS A 182 12.52 -2.72 27.36
CA HIS A 182 13.54 -2.09 28.21
C HIS A 182 14.96 -2.49 27.79
N ARG A 183 15.22 -3.79 27.56
CA ARG A 183 16.53 -4.27 27.12
C ARG A 183 16.90 -3.83 25.70
N ALA A 184 15.91 -3.70 24.80
CA ALA A 184 16.12 -3.16 23.46
C ALA A 184 16.51 -1.68 23.51
N LEU A 185 15.77 -0.85 24.26
CA LEU A 185 16.08 0.57 24.45
C LEU A 185 17.44 0.79 25.12
N ARG A 186 17.83 -0.07 26.08
CA ARG A 186 19.18 -0.04 26.68
C ARG A 186 20.28 -0.38 25.69
N ASN A 187 20.08 -1.39 24.83
CA ASN A 187 21.02 -1.70 23.74
C ASN A 187 21.18 -0.53 22.75
N MET A 188 20.13 0.28 22.56
CA MET A 188 20.16 1.49 21.73
C MET A 188 20.70 2.73 22.47
N ASN A 189 21.13 2.61 23.72
CA ASN A 189 21.51 3.72 24.62
C ASN A 189 20.42 4.80 24.80
N LEU A 190 19.15 4.46 24.56
CA LEU A 190 18.00 5.37 24.70
C LEU A 190 17.49 5.47 26.15
N THR A 191 17.99 4.62 27.05
CA THR A 191 17.63 4.59 28.48
C THR A 191 18.89 4.42 29.32
N GLN A 192 18.95 5.15 30.45
CA GLN A 192 20.09 5.13 31.37
C GLN A 192 19.81 4.27 32.62
N ASN A 193 20.77 4.16 33.53
CA ASN A 193 20.58 3.49 34.81
C ASN A 193 19.50 4.23 35.61
N LEU A 194 18.35 3.58 35.84
CA LEU A 194 17.21 4.16 36.53
C LEU A 194 17.39 4.05 38.05
N ASN A 195 17.28 5.18 38.75
CA ASN A 195 16.93 5.18 40.16
C ASN A 195 15.40 5.30 40.25
N CYS A 196 14.69 4.17 40.37
CA CYS A 196 13.23 4.16 40.29
C CYS A 196 12.58 4.74 41.58
N PRO A 197 11.86 5.87 41.51
CA PRO A 197 11.25 6.50 42.69
C PRO A 197 9.82 5.99 42.97
N ILE A 198 9.35 4.99 42.23
CA ILE A 198 7.95 4.54 42.22
C ILE A 198 7.82 3.23 42.97
N GLU A 199 6.88 3.14 43.90
CA GLU A 199 6.43 1.86 44.44
C GLU A 199 5.15 1.43 43.73
N TYR A 200 5.16 0.22 43.16
CA TYR A 200 4.00 -0.41 42.53
C TYR A 200 3.32 -1.31 43.56
N ASN A 201 1.99 -1.28 43.61
CA ASN A 201 1.22 -2.11 44.54
C ASN A 201 1.14 -3.58 44.09
N ASP A 202 1.45 -3.84 42.81
CA ASP A 202 1.32 -5.12 42.12
C ASP A 202 2.65 -5.67 41.56
N ILE A 203 3.75 -4.91 41.68
CA ILE A 203 5.10 -5.32 41.23
C ILE A 203 6.10 -5.10 42.38
N PRO A 204 6.50 -6.17 43.10
CA PRO A 204 7.55 -6.10 44.11
C PRO A 204 8.89 -5.56 43.57
N ARG A 205 9.69 -4.91 44.43
CA ARG A 205 10.98 -4.28 44.06
C ARG A 205 12.03 -5.28 43.55
N ASP A 206 11.91 -6.56 43.91
CA ASP A 206 12.77 -7.68 43.49
C ASP A 206 12.23 -8.44 42.26
N HIS A 207 11.05 -8.07 41.74
CA HIS A 207 10.46 -8.72 40.59
C HIS A 207 11.19 -8.34 39.28
N TYR A 208 11.45 -9.32 38.40
CA TYR A 208 12.26 -9.16 37.19
C TYR A 208 11.83 -8.02 36.23
N ALA A 209 10.56 -7.63 36.28
CA ALA A 209 9.97 -6.59 35.44
C ALA A 209 9.94 -5.19 36.09
N TYR A 210 10.41 -5.02 37.34
CA TYR A 210 10.28 -3.77 38.09
C TYR A 210 11.00 -2.57 37.43
N ASP A 211 12.29 -2.71 37.13
CA ASP A 211 13.08 -1.67 36.42
C ASP A 211 12.52 -1.39 35.01
N ALA A 212 12.05 -2.44 34.34
CA ALA A 212 11.45 -2.34 33.02
C ALA A 212 10.13 -1.57 33.05
N ALA A 213 9.25 -1.86 34.01
CA ALA A 213 8.01 -1.10 34.24
C ALA A 213 8.31 0.37 34.54
N CYS A 214 9.36 0.66 35.32
CA CYS A 214 9.77 2.03 35.65
C CYS A 214 10.28 2.84 34.45
N THR A 215 10.61 2.18 33.34
CA THR A 215 11.05 2.82 32.09
C THR A 215 9.88 3.42 31.30
N PHE A 216 8.69 2.83 31.40
CA PHE A 216 7.52 3.16 30.57
C PHE A 216 6.41 3.86 31.37
N ARG A 217 6.81 4.78 32.25
CA ARG A 217 5.93 5.54 33.13
C ARG A 217 5.44 6.84 32.50
#